data_AF-A0A125W6H0-F1
#
_entry.id   AF-A0A125W6H0-F1
#
_cell.length_a   1.000
_cell.length_b   1.000
_cell.length_c   1.000
_cell.angle_alpha   90.00
_cell.angle_beta   90.00
_cell.angle_gamma   90.00
#
_symmetry.space_group_name_H-M   'P 1'
#
loop_
_entity.id
_entity.type
_entity.pdbx_description
1 polymer ?
#
loop_
_entity_poly.entity_id
_entity_poly.type
_entity_poly.pdbx_seq_one_letter_code
_entity_poly.pdbx_strand_id
1 'polypeptide(L)'
;MKEQLQYLAMKATLVVGKANPNATGTKIVEGIQWFIAGGGLLMAVWGIVQLTQSGRQGDSSGKMEGSWLLVGGILLLALGGGTLITGVFSNPPGM
;
A
#
# COMPACT_ATOMS: atom_id res chain seq x y z
N MET A 1 46.34 8.54 13.08
CA MET A 1 45.76 8.20 11.76
C MET A 1 45.15 6.80 11.68
N LYS A 2 45.80 5.74 12.22
CA LYS A 2 45.25 4.36 12.17
C LYS A 2 43.93 4.18 12.94
N GLU A 3 43.78 4.83 14.09
CA GLU A 3 42.56 4.74 14.92
C GLU A 3 41.34 5.41 14.25
N GLN A 4 41.52 6.53 13.55
CA GLN A 4 40.42 7.18 12.83
C GLN A 4 39.95 6.35 11.63
N LEU A 5 40.87 5.64 10.98
CA LEU A 5 40.57 4.70 9.90
C LEU A 5 39.75 3.51 10.41
N GLN A 6 40.09 2.97 11.59
CA GLN A 6 39.32 1.91 12.25
C GLN A 6 37.94 2.38 12.69
N TYR A 7 37.83 3.60 13.23
CA TYR A 7 36.55 4.19 13.60
C TYR A 7 35.63 4.42 12.38
N LEU A 8 36.19 4.92 11.26
CA LEU A 8 35.46 5.10 10.02
C LEU A 8 35.05 3.76 9.39
N ALA A 9 35.93 2.75 9.41
CA ALA A 9 35.62 1.40 8.95
C ALA A 9 34.49 0.77 9.78
N MET A 10 34.57 0.86 11.11
CA MET A 10 33.53 0.33 12.00
C MET A 10 32.19 1.04 11.80
N LYS A 11 32.21 2.36 11.59
CA LYS A 11 31.00 3.15 11.28
C LYS A 11 30.43 2.79 9.91
N ALA A 12 31.27 2.59 8.90
CA ALA A 12 30.84 2.17 7.56
C ALA A 12 30.24 0.75 7.58
N THR A 13 30.86 -0.19 8.28
CA THR A 13 30.31 -1.55 8.46
C THR A 13 29.00 -1.54 9.23
N LEU A 14 28.84 -0.67 10.23
CA LEU A 14 27.57 -0.45 10.94
C LEU A 14 26.48 0.17 10.06
N VAL A 15 26.84 1.08 9.15
CA VAL A 15 25.90 1.68 8.20
C VAL A 15 25.48 0.67 7.14
N VAL A 16 26.41 -0.14 6.64
CA VAL A 16 26.14 -1.22 5.67
C VAL A 16 25.34 -2.35 6.31
N GLY A 17 25.63 -2.71 7.57
CA GLY A 17 24.85 -3.71 8.33
C GLY A 17 23.46 -3.21 8.77
N LYS A 18 23.24 -1.88 8.83
CA LYS A 18 21.93 -1.25 9.08
C LYS A 18 21.14 -0.95 7.81
N ALA A 19 21.78 -0.94 6.64
CA ALA A 19 21.10 -0.94 5.36
C ALA A 19 20.49 -2.33 5.12
N ASN A 20 19.50 -2.68 5.94
CA ASN A 20 18.79 -3.94 5.83
C ASN A 20 17.82 -3.80 4.65
N PRO A 21 18.06 -4.45 3.50
CA PRO A 21 17.16 -4.38 2.35
C PRO A 21 15.75 -4.86 2.71
N ASN A 22 15.62 -5.74 3.72
CA ASN A 22 14.33 -6.18 4.24
C ASN A 22 13.57 -5.03 4.91
N ALA A 23 14.24 -4.11 5.62
CA ALA A 23 13.57 -2.98 6.26
C ALA A 23 13.05 -1.96 5.23
N THR A 24 13.77 -1.76 4.12
CA THR A 24 13.29 -0.94 3.00
C THR A 24 12.12 -1.63 2.28
N GLY A 25 12.22 -2.94 2.05
CA GLY A 25 11.14 -3.74 1.46
C GLY A 25 9.86 -3.66 2.29
N THR A 26 9.93 -3.86 3.61
CA THR A 26 8.77 -3.76 4.51
C THR A 26 8.10 -2.38 4.42
N LYS A 27 8.87 -1.29 4.41
CA LYS A 27 8.31 0.07 4.29
C LYS A 27 7.60 0.33 2.96
N ILE A 28 8.14 -0.21 1.86
CA ILE A 28 7.49 -0.11 0.54
C ILE A 28 6.15 -0.87 0.56
N VAL A 29 6.14 -2.07 1.14
CA VAL A 29 4.94 -2.89 1.26
C VAL A 29 3.88 -2.20 2.12
N GLU A 30 4.26 -1.70 3.29
CA GLU A 30 3.38 -0.92 4.17
C GLU A 30 2.82 0.32 3.45
N GLY A 31 3.65 1.01 2.67
CA GLY A 31 3.22 2.16 1.86
C GLY A 31 2.20 1.79 0.78
N ILE A 32 2.41 0.69 0.08
CA ILE A 32 1.48 0.18 -0.94
C ILE A 32 0.17 -0.28 -0.30
N GLN A 33 0.22 -0.97 0.84
CA GLN A 33 -0.97 -1.37 1.60
C GLN A 33 -1.79 -0.16 2.02
N TRP A 34 -1.14 0.88 2.55
CA TRP A 34 -1.80 2.14 2.91
C TRP A 34 -2.42 2.84 1.71
N PHE A 35 -1.72 2.87 0.58
CA PHE A 35 -2.23 3.47 -0.64
C PHE A 35 -3.45 2.72 -1.19
N ILE A 36 -3.40 1.38 -1.20
CA ILE A 36 -4.50 0.54 -1.67
C ILE A 36 -5.70 0.63 -0.72
N ALA A 37 -5.48 0.53 0.60
CA ALA A 37 -6.55 0.62 1.57
C ALA A 37 -7.17 2.02 1.62
N GLY A 38 -6.33 3.07 1.66
CA GLY A 38 -6.80 4.46 1.64
C GLY A 38 -7.50 4.83 0.34
N GLY A 39 -6.94 4.43 -0.81
CA GLY A 39 -7.56 4.63 -2.13
C GLY A 39 -8.86 3.86 -2.28
N GLY A 40 -8.93 2.62 -1.78
CA GLY A 40 -10.14 1.80 -1.75
C GLY A 40 -11.25 2.43 -0.93
N LEU A 41 -10.94 2.96 0.26
CA LEU A 41 -11.89 3.68 1.09
C LEU A 41 -12.45 4.92 0.37
N LEU A 42 -11.59 5.72 -0.25
CA LEU A 42 -12.02 6.92 -0.98
C LEU A 42 -12.91 6.57 -2.17
N MET A 43 -12.56 5.53 -2.94
CA MET A 43 -13.41 5.05 -4.03
C MET A 43 -14.76 4.54 -3.54
N ALA A 44 -14.79 3.83 -2.40
CA ALA A 44 -16.04 3.35 -1.82
C ALA A 44 -16.95 4.51 -1.39
N VAL A 45 -16.40 5.49 -0.68
CA VAL A 45 -17.13 6.70 -0.27
C VAL A 45 -17.64 7.46 -1.49
N TRP A 46 -16.81 7.63 -2.51
CA TRP A 46 -17.19 8.31 -3.74
C TRP A 46 -18.30 7.56 -4.50
N GLY A 47 -18.24 6.22 -4.55
CA GLY A 47 -19.30 5.38 -5.12
C GLY A 47 -20.65 5.57 -4.43
N ILE A 48 -20.67 5.69 -3.09
CA ILE A 48 -21.90 5.98 -2.32
C ILE A 48 -22.46 7.36 -2.71
N VAL A 49 -21.60 8.37 -2.84
CA VAL A 49 -22.02 9.72 -3.25
C VAL A 49 -22.64 9.69 -4.65
N GLN A 50 -22.00 9.03 -5.61
CA GLN A 50 -22.54 8.89 -6.97
C GLN A 50 -23.87 8.14 -7.00
N LEU A 51 -24.00 7.04 -6.25
CA LEU A 51 -25.25 6.29 -6.13
C LEU A 51 -26.38 7.15 -5.56
N THR A 52 -26.07 7.98 -4.56
CA THR A 52 -27.05 8.87 -3.95
C THR A 52 -27.49 9.97 -4.92
N GLN A 53 -26.56 10.55 -5.68
CA GLN A 53 -26.85 11.61 -6.65
C GLN A 53 -27.61 11.08 -7.88
N SER A 54 -27.14 9.99 -8.47
CA SER A 54 -27.80 9.32 -9.61
C SER A 54 -29.15 8.72 -9.22
N GLY A 55 -29.30 8.25 -7.98
CA GLY A 55 -30.56 7.86 -7.39
C GLY A 55 -31.60 8.96 -7.43
N ARG A 56 -31.21 10.19 -7.07
CA ARG A 56 -32.09 11.37 -7.13
C ARG A 56 -32.39 11.83 -8.55
N GLN A 57 -31.45 11.66 -9.47
CA GLN A 57 -31.58 12.13 -10.85
C GLN A 57 -32.24 11.12 -11.79
N GLY A 58 -32.49 9.89 -11.32
CA GLY A 58 -33.00 8.81 -12.16
C GLY A 58 -31.99 8.31 -13.21
N ASP A 59 -30.73 8.75 -13.12
CA ASP A 59 -29.68 8.37 -14.04
C ASP A 59 -29.23 6.92 -13.79
N SER A 60 -29.32 6.09 -14.83
CA SER A 60 -28.92 4.68 -14.75
C SER A 60 -27.43 4.49 -14.99
N SER A 61 -26.77 5.41 -15.71
CA SER A 61 -25.32 5.35 -15.96
C SER A 61 -24.55 5.66 -14.68
N GLY A 62 -24.89 6.76 -14.00
CA GLY A 62 -24.28 7.11 -12.71
C GLY A 62 -24.54 6.10 -11.60
N LYS A 63 -25.66 5.34 -11.67
CA LYS A 63 -25.89 4.21 -10.75
C LYS A 63 -24.91 3.07 -10.99
N MET A 64 -24.69 2.72 -12.25
CA MET A 64 -23.76 1.66 -12.62
C MET A 64 -22.31 2.01 -12.27
N GLU A 65 -21.89 3.23 -12.57
CA GLU A 65 -20.56 3.74 -12.22
C GLU A 65 -20.36 3.79 -10.70
N GLY A 66 -21.32 4.34 -9.96
CA GLY A 66 -21.29 4.40 -8.50
C GLY A 66 -21.24 3.02 -7.84
N SER A 67 -21.99 2.04 -8.36
CA SER A 67 -21.92 0.64 -7.91
C SER A 67 -20.55 0.02 -8.15
N TRP A 68 -19.94 0.26 -9.32
CA TRP A 68 -18.61 -0.27 -9.61
C TRP A 68 -17.52 0.33 -8.73
N LEU A 69 -17.58 1.64 -8.48
CA LEU A 69 -16.68 2.33 -7.57
C LEU A 69 -16.81 1.82 -6.13
N LEU A 70 -18.04 1.57 -5.67
CA LEU A 70 -18.30 1.02 -4.35
C LEU A 70 -17.73 -0.40 -4.21
N VAL A 71 -18.07 -1.29 -5.14
CA VAL A 71 -17.61 -2.69 -5.14
C VAL A 71 -16.08 -2.75 -5.28
N GLY A 72 -15.51 -1.99 -6.21
CA GLY A 72 -14.07 -1.89 -6.41
C GLY A 72 -13.33 -1.34 -5.19
N GLY A 73 -13.89 -0.31 -4.53
CA GLY A 73 -13.32 0.24 -3.30
C GLY A 73 -13.30 -0.76 -2.14
N ILE A 74 -14.39 -1.52 -1.95
CA ILE A 74 -14.47 -2.58 -0.92
C ILE A 74 -13.51 -3.74 -1.23
N LEU A 75 -13.39 -4.14 -2.50
CA LEU A 75 -12.42 -5.15 -2.93
C LEU A 75 -10.98 -4.72 -2.64
N LEU A 76 -10.61 -3.48 -2.94
CA LEU A 76 -9.29 -2.95 -2.63
C LEU A 76 -9.03 -2.90 -1.12
N LEU A 77 -10.03 -2.55 -0.31
CA LEU A 77 -9.93 -2.62 1.15
C LEU A 77 -9.70 -4.05 1.65
N ALA A 78 -10.41 -5.02 1.09
CA ALA A 78 -10.23 -6.43 1.44
C ALA A 78 -8.84 -6.95 1.04
N LEU A 79 -8.29 -6.49 -0.08
CA LEU A 79 -6.93 -6.81 -0.52
C LEU A 79 -5.84 -6.11 0.31
N GLY A 80 -6.09 -4.86 0.74
CA GLY A 80 -5.20 -4.10 1.61
C GLY A 80 -5.16 -4.63 3.04
N GLY A 81 -6.27 -5.19 3.54
CA GLY A 81 -6.36 -5.86 4.85
C GLY A 81 -5.96 -7.34 4.82
N GLY A 82 -5.87 -7.96 3.65
CA GLY A 82 -5.57 -9.38 3.46
C GLY A 82 -4.08 -9.68 3.26
N THR A 83 -3.66 -10.85 3.74
CA THR A 83 -2.32 -11.46 3.65
C THR A 83 -1.74 -11.66 2.24
N LEU A 84 -2.46 -11.28 1.18
CA LEU A 84 -2.01 -11.44 -0.21
C LEU A 84 -0.84 -10.52 -0.56
N ILE A 85 -0.83 -9.29 -0.02
CA ILE A 85 0.29 -8.36 -0.26
C ILE A 85 1.52 -8.79 0.56
N THR A 86 1.35 -9.29 1.77
CA THR A 86 2.49 -9.72 2.58
C THR A 86 3.15 -10.98 2.01
N GLY A 87 2.39 -11.92 1.42
CA GLY A 87 2.91 -13.18 0.86
C GLY A 87 3.92 -13.04 -0.31
N VAL A 88 3.82 -11.97 -1.12
CA VAL A 88 4.76 -11.72 -2.24
C VAL A 88 6.10 -11.16 -1.75
N PHE A 89 6.08 -10.45 -0.62
CA PHE A 89 7.26 -9.74 -0.09
C PHE A 89 7.82 -10.36 1.20
N SER A 90 7.11 -11.31 1.81
CA SER A 90 7.60 -12.10 2.95
C SER A 90 8.52 -13.24 2.52
N ASN A 91 8.57 -13.57 1.23
CA ASN A 91 9.52 -14.53 0.67
C ASN A 91 10.06 -14.03 -0.69
N PRO A 92 10.95 -13.02 -0.72
CA PRO A 92 11.57 -12.58 -1.95
C PRO A 92 12.34 -13.77 -2.56
N PRO A 93 12.07 -14.16 -3.82
CA PRO A 93 12.75 -15.30 -4.43
C PRO A 93 14.26 -15.00 -4.49
N GLY A 94 15.05 -15.77 -3.73
CA GLY A 94 16.50 -15.60 -3.63
C GLY A 94 17.10 -15.62 -2.22
N MET A 95 16.34 -15.97 -1.17
CA MET A 95 16.91 -16.42 0.11
C MET A 95 17.18 -17.92 0.13
#